data_AF-A0A0F9A266-F1
#
_entry.id   AF-A0A0F9A266-F1
#
_cell.length_a   1.000
_cell.length_b   1.000
_cell.length_c   1.000
_cell.angle_alpha   90.00
_cell.angle_beta   90.00
_cell.angle_gamma   90.00
#
_symmetry.space_group_name_H-M   'P 1'
#
loop_
_entity.id
_entity.type
_entity.pdbx_description
1 polymer ?
#
loop_
_entity_poly.entity_id
_entity_poly.type
_entity_poly.pdbx_seq_one_letter_code
_entity_poly.pdbx_strand_id
1 'polypeptide(L)'
;LGVPAFKLASMHLTEPSFLQYVADKGKPLIISTGMATLDEVEEAVDVIRQTGNDQIVLLQCTTNYPSRLEDANLLAMRTMADKFDVPVGYSDHTQSEIACITSVALGACIIEKHFTLDKMSFGPDHCSSADPVEFEGLVQNIRQAETALGSSEKKPCDIEIQNAIGMKRSIVARHKILKGETICKDMLTFKRPGTGMKPSLVFDLIGKTVLYDIGAGKTLNSWMFEGDPDVEIFELTQKDCAELSEMFTQGSAEYGKFFTPFDSYDQCHLAGIIGEAKRDRYWGMRCGKRLAGFFMLRGFDEGYERPSFGAYVSETFANNGLGKQALQYALNWCRLNKISSVMLKVHPDNKLAIGIYEQAGFEPVEVSSGT
;
A
#
# COMPACT_ATOMS: atom_id res chain seq x y z
N LEU A 1 19.98 44.03 9.80
CA LEU A 1 20.41 42.70 9.30
C LEU A 1 19.27 41.87 8.71
N GLY A 2 18.00 42.07 9.09
CA GLY A 2 16.87 41.44 8.38
C GLY A 2 16.82 39.91 8.49
N VAL A 3 17.48 39.33 9.50
CA VAL A 3 17.59 37.86 9.66
C VAL A 3 16.21 37.18 9.81
N PRO A 4 16.02 35.96 9.29
CA PRO A 4 14.72 35.30 9.29
C PRO A 4 14.35 34.69 10.65
N ALA A 5 15.32 34.38 11.51
CA ALA A 5 15.12 33.75 12.83
C ALA A 5 16.22 34.19 13.80
N PHE A 6 16.03 33.90 15.09
CA PHE A 6 17.03 34.11 16.14
C PHE A 6 17.48 32.79 16.75
N LYS A 7 18.79 32.56 16.78
CA LYS A 7 19.40 31.45 17.52
C LYS A 7 19.79 31.95 18.92
N LEU A 8 19.32 31.27 19.95
CA LEU A 8 19.70 31.54 21.34
C LEU A 8 20.61 30.42 21.86
N ALA A 9 21.78 30.77 22.39
CA ALA A 9 22.68 29.83 23.04
C ALA A 9 22.11 29.33 24.38
N SER A 10 22.57 28.18 24.88
CA SER A 10 21.93 27.51 26.01
C SER A 10 21.89 28.33 27.31
N MET A 11 22.90 29.18 27.53
CA MET A 11 22.92 30.08 28.70
C MET A 11 21.78 31.11 28.71
N HIS A 12 21.25 31.48 27.54
CA HIS A 12 20.17 32.47 27.44
C HIS A 12 18.79 31.87 27.74
N LEU A 13 18.67 30.54 27.82
CA LEU A 13 17.40 29.86 28.11
C LEU A 13 16.84 30.28 29.47
N THR A 14 17.70 30.50 30.46
CA THR A 14 17.30 30.87 31.83
C THR A 14 17.27 32.38 32.06
N GLU A 15 17.24 33.18 30.99
CA GLU A 15 17.19 34.65 31.05
C GLU A 15 15.82 35.19 30.57
N PRO A 16 14.78 35.18 31.42
CA PRO A 16 13.40 35.47 31.01
C PRO A 16 13.24 36.86 30.37
N SER A 17 13.91 37.89 30.90
CA SER A 17 13.87 39.24 30.33
C SER A 17 14.45 39.30 28.91
N PHE A 18 15.46 38.49 28.61
CA PHE A 18 16.07 38.43 27.28
C PHE A 18 15.19 37.63 26.32
N LEU A 19 14.64 36.50 26.77
CA LEU A 19 13.67 35.72 26.00
C LEU A 19 12.47 36.55 25.57
N GLN A 20 11.85 37.28 26.50
CA GLN A 20 10.75 38.21 26.23
C GLN A 20 11.14 39.24 25.17
N TYR A 21 12.29 39.91 25.36
CA TYR A 21 12.76 40.95 24.43
C TYR A 21 12.97 40.44 22.99
N VAL A 22 13.50 39.23 22.83
CA VAL A 22 13.74 38.61 21.51
C VAL A 22 12.42 38.09 20.92
N ALA A 23 11.55 37.49 21.75
CA ALA A 23 10.24 36.99 21.33
C ALA A 23 9.30 38.09 20.82
N ASP A 24 9.32 39.28 21.46
CA ASP A 24 8.58 40.48 21.04
C ASP A 24 8.94 40.98 19.63
N LYS A 25 10.05 40.51 19.05
CA LYS A 25 10.41 40.81 17.66
C LYS A 25 9.59 40.01 16.65
N GLY A 26 8.78 39.04 17.10
CA GLY A 26 7.82 38.29 16.29
C GLY A 26 8.45 37.31 15.29
N LYS A 27 9.69 36.86 15.52
CA LYS A 27 10.41 35.93 14.64
C LYS A 27 10.55 34.54 15.28
N PRO A 28 10.76 33.49 14.47
CA PRO A 28 11.10 32.16 14.97
C PRO A 28 12.35 32.18 15.86
N LEU A 29 12.30 31.39 16.94
CA LEU A 29 13.36 31.22 17.92
C LEU A 29 13.89 29.78 17.87
N ILE A 30 15.19 29.62 17.72
CA ILE A 30 15.90 28.34 17.77
C ILE A 30 16.76 28.33 19.03
N ILE A 31 16.41 27.53 20.03
CA ILE A 31 16.94 27.67 21.38
C ILE A 31 17.67 26.39 21.77
N SER A 32 18.95 26.48 22.12
CA SER A 32 19.68 25.33 22.65
C SER A 32 19.33 25.13 24.12
N THR A 33 19.27 23.88 24.57
CA THR A 33 18.84 23.52 25.94
C THR A 33 19.95 22.87 26.79
N GLY A 34 21.21 22.98 26.37
CA GLY A 34 22.34 22.46 27.14
C GLY A 34 22.43 23.06 28.53
N MET A 35 22.81 22.23 29.51
CA MET A 35 22.82 22.54 30.95
C MET A 35 21.44 22.68 31.62
N ALA A 36 20.36 22.82 30.84
CA ALA A 36 19.04 23.07 31.37
C ALA A 36 18.33 21.79 31.85
N THR A 37 17.53 21.95 32.88
CA THR A 37 16.51 20.99 33.31
C THR A 37 15.24 21.15 32.48
N LEU A 38 14.34 20.15 32.54
CA LEU A 38 13.07 20.22 31.82
C LEU A 38 12.15 21.35 32.35
N ASP A 39 12.28 21.71 33.63
CA ASP A 39 11.52 22.78 34.26
C ASP A 39 12.01 24.16 33.77
N GLU A 40 13.34 24.35 33.65
CA GLU A 40 13.90 25.58 33.06
C GLU A 40 13.51 25.74 31.57
N VAL A 41 13.41 24.63 30.83
CA VAL A 41 12.89 24.67 29.45
C VAL A 41 11.41 25.07 29.43
N GLU A 42 10.60 24.57 30.37
CA GLU A 42 9.18 24.93 30.49
C GLU A 42 9.00 26.41 30.78
N GLU A 43 9.75 26.96 31.75
CA GLU A 43 9.74 28.39 32.07
C GLU A 43 10.09 29.25 30.84
N ALA A 44 11.11 28.84 30.08
CA ALA A 44 11.51 29.56 28.87
C ALA A 44 10.41 29.55 27.79
N VAL A 45 9.81 28.39 27.53
CA VAL A 45 8.71 28.23 26.57
C VAL A 45 7.51 29.08 26.98
N ASP A 46 7.15 29.08 28.26
CA ASP A 46 6.04 29.86 28.79
C ASP A 46 6.26 31.38 28.65
N VAL A 47 7.47 31.86 28.98
CA VAL A 47 7.84 33.27 28.80
C VAL A 47 7.70 33.70 27.34
N ILE A 48 8.14 32.88 26.39
CA ILE A 48 8.04 33.19 24.96
C ILE A 48 6.57 33.19 24.50
N ARG A 49 5.79 32.19 24.93
CA ARG A 49 4.37 32.09 24.57
C ARG A 49 3.54 33.24 25.13
N GLN A 50 3.88 33.75 26.31
CA GLN A 50 3.22 34.93 26.92
C GLN A 50 3.36 36.20 26.07
N THR A 51 4.36 36.28 25.18
CA THR A 51 4.51 37.38 24.22
C THR A 51 3.57 37.25 23.01
N GLY A 52 2.84 36.13 22.89
CA GLY A 52 2.07 35.76 21.71
C GLY A 52 2.91 35.16 20.58
N ASN A 53 4.19 34.84 20.82
CA ASN A 53 5.05 34.16 19.84
C ASN A 53 5.12 32.66 20.16
N ASP A 54 4.67 31.81 19.23
CA ASP A 54 4.69 30.34 19.40
C ASP A 54 5.65 29.66 18.41
N GLN A 55 6.49 30.44 17.71
CA GLN A 55 7.42 29.94 16.71
C GLN A 55 8.73 29.47 17.36
N ILE A 56 8.67 28.37 18.13
CA ILE A 56 9.78 27.87 18.95
C ILE A 56 10.32 26.56 18.35
N VAL A 57 11.65 26.43 18.30
CA VAL A 57 12.35 25.15 18.07
C VAL A 57 13.36 24.92 19.18
N LEU A 58 13.30 23.77 19.84
CA LEU A 58 14.22 23.40 20.92
C LEU A 58 15.31 22.46 20.40
N LEU A 59 16.57 22.79 20.66
CA LEU A 59 17.70 21.95 20.30
C LEU A 59 18.25 21.26 21.54
N GLN A 60 18.15 19.92 21.58
CA GLN A 60 18.93 19.14 22.52
C GLN A 60 20.41 19.36 22.23
N CYS A 61 21.21 19.60 23.27
CA CYS A 61 22.65 19.68 23.13
C CYS A 61 23.34 19.41 24.47
N THR A 62 24.62 19.06 24.37
CA THR A 62 25.49 18.90 25.54
C THR A 62 26.58 19.96 25.46
N THR A 63 26.65 20.84 26.46
CA THR A 63 27.64 21.92 26.54
C THR A 63 28.99 21.35 27.00
N ASN A 64 29.70 20.71 26.07
CA ASN A 64 31.05 20.19 26.24
C ASN A 64 31.74 20.13 24.87
N TYR A 65 33.00 20.54 24.77
CA TYR A 65 33.69 20.80 23.50
C TYR A 65 35.07 20.11 23.47
N PRO A 66 35.20 18.92 22.85
CA PRO A 66 34.13 18.11 22.28
C PRO A 66 33.32 17.34 23.33
N SER A 67 32.04 17.10 23.03
CA SER A 67 31.18 16.24 23.83
C SER A 67 31.46 14.76 23.55
N ARG A 68 31.30 13.92 24.56
CA ARG A 68 31.32 12.46 24.36
C ARG A 68 30.00 12.00 23.76
N LEU A 69 30.03 10.90 23.03
CA LEU A 69 28.82 10.36 22.37
C LEU A 69 27.79 9.88 23.40
N GLU A 70 28.25 9.27 24.49
CA GLU A 70 27.38 8.81 25.59
C GLU A 70 26.64 9.95 26.31
N ASP A 71 27.14 11.19 26.21
CA ASP A 71 26.54 12.36 26.84
C ASP A 71 25.50 13.07 25.94
N ALA A 72 25.31 12.62 24.69
CA ALA A 72 24.42 13.31 23.73
C ALA A 72 22.94 13.32 24.17
N ASN A 73 22.50 12.26 24.86
CA ASN A 73 21.16 12.10 25.43
C ASN A 73 20.01 12.45 24.46
N LEU A 74 20.07 11.94 23.22
CA LEU A 74 19.14 12.32 22.14
C LEU A 74 17.66 12.05 22.44
N LEU A 75 17.33 11.12 23.34
CA LEU A 75 15.95 10.85 23.73
C LEU A 75 15.28 12.04 24.44
N ALA A 76 16.06 12.94 25.04
CA ALA A 76 15.54 14.18 25.63
C ALA A 76 14.82 15.07 24.60
N MET A 77 15.21 14.99 23.31
CA MET A 77 14.47 15.67 22.25
C MET A 77 13.01 15.23 22.19
N ARG A 78 12.74 13.91 22.27
CA ARG A 78 11.37 13.39 22.25
C ARG A 78 10.60 13.86 23.48
N THR A 79 11.23 13.82 24.65
CA THR A 79 10.63 14.37 25.87
C THR A 79 10.24 15.84 25.72
N MET A 80 11.09 16.68 25.13
CA MET A 80 10.78 18.09 24.86
C MET A 80 9.67 18.26 23.81
N ALA A 81 9.72 17.50 22.70
CA ALA A 81 8.70 17.53 21.66
C ALA A 81 7.32 17.17 22.21
N ASP A 82 7.23 16.07 22.97
CA ASP A 82 5.98 15.57 23.54
C ASP A 82 5.44 16.52 24.64
N LYS A 83 6.31 17.07 25.50
CA LYS A 83 5.88 17.95 26.61
C LYS A 83 5.42 19.31 26.12
N PHE A 84 6.14 19.90 25.17
CA PHE A 84 5.93 21.30 24.79
C PHE A 84 5.16 21.47 23.48
N ASP A 85 4.94 20.41 22.71
CA ASP A 85 4.31 20.43 21.39
C ASP A 85 5.03 21.40 20.44
N VAL A 86 6.35 21.27 20.36
CA VAL A 86 7.22 22.10 19.51
C VAL A 86 8.15 21.23 18.66
N PRO A 87 8.56 21.70 17.47
CA PRO A 87 9.64 21.06 16.73
C PRO A 87 10.92 20.99 17.55
N VAL A 88 11.66 19.90 17.39
CA VAL A 88 12.93 19.68 18.06
C VAL A 88 14.05 19.43 17.08
N GLY A 89 15.27 19.79 17.47
CA GLY A 89 16.48 19.52 16.73
C GLY A 89 17.62 19.12 17.65
N TYR A 90 18.81 19.06 17.08
CA TYR A 90 20.03 18.69 17.79
C TYR A 90 21.16 19.65 17.44
N SER A 91 21.82 20.19 18.46
CA SER A 91 23.05 20.98 18.32
C SER A 91 24.21 20.14 18.86
N ASP A 92 25.11 19.78 17.95
CA ASP A 92 26.11 18.75 18.16
C ASP A 92 27.51 19.30 18.40
N HIS A 93 28.14 18.78 19.44
CA HIS A 93 29.55 19.05 19.77
C HIS A 93 30.37 17.75 19.85
N THR A 94 29.82 16.61 19.44
CA THR A 94 30.57 15.36 19.36
C THR A 94 31.54 15.39 18.17
N GLN A 95 32.56 14.53 18.17
CA GLN A 95 33.48 14.42 17.03
C GLN A 95 32.93 13.60 15.86
N SER A 96 31.91 12.77 16.12
CA SER A 96 31.31 11.88 15.12
C SER A 96 30.03 12.48 14.54
N GLU A 97 29.60 12.01 13.37
CA GLU A 97 28.29 12.33 12.78
C GLU A 97 27.14 11.46 13.33
N ILE A 98 27.47 10.40 14.08
CA ILE A 98 26.48 9.41 14.54
C ILE A 98 25.35 10.06 15.36
N ALA A 99 25.68 11.03 16.22
CA ALA A 99 24.68 11.73 17.02
C ALA A 99 23.70 12.53 16.13
N CYS A 100 24.22 13.26 15.14
CA CYS A 100 23.41 13.99 14.17
C CYS A 100 22.48 13.05 13.39
N ILE A 101 23.01 11.99 12.78
CA ILE A 101 22.23 11.04 11.98
C ILE A 101 21.15 10.36 12.83
N THR A 102 21.51 9.94 14.04
CA THR A 102 20.56 9.29 14.97
C THR A 102 19.46 10.26 15.40
N SER A 103 19.79 11.53 15.62
CA SER A 103 18.80 12.53 16.01
C SER A 103 17.74 12.75 14.94
N VAL A 104 18.10 12.68 13.65
CA VAL A 104 17.13 12.74 12.53
C VAL A 104 16.15 11.58 12.60
N ALA A 105 16.62 10.36 12.83
CA ALA A 105 15.75 9.19 13.04
C ALA A 105 14.84 9.30 14.26
N LEU A 106 15.21 10.14 15.24
CA LEU A 106 14.40 10.42 16.43
C LEU A 106 13.43 11.58 16.25
N GLY A 107 13.49 12.32 15.13
CA GLY A 107 12.59 13.42 14.80
C GLY A 107 13.25 14.82 14.77
N ALA A 108 14.59 14.92 14.79
CA ALA A 108 15.26 16.22 14.63
C ALA A 108 14.88 16.85 13.28
N CYS A 109 14.35 18.08 13.31
CA CYS A 109 14.11 18.89 12.13
C CYS A 109 15.22 19.92 11.86
N ILE A 110 16.12 20.12 12.82
CA ILE A 110 17.31 21.00 12.71
C ILE A 110 18.53 20.27 13.24
N ILE A 111 19.63 20.32 12.49
CA ILE A 111 20.96 19.90 12.93
C ILE A 111 21.88 21.12 12.92
N GLU A 112 22.54 21.38 14.04
CA GLU A 112 23.56 22.42 14.18
C GLU A 112 24.91 21.76 14.50
N LYS A 113 25.96 22.18 13.79
CA LYS A 113 27.32 21.67 13.95
C LYS A 113 28.29 22.82 13.71
N HIS A 114 29.32 22.95 14.54
CA HIS A 114 30.38 23.92 14.32
C HIS A 114 31.09 23.62 12.99
N PHE A 115 31.47 24.67 12.27
CA PHE A 115 32.12 24.59 10.96
C PHE A 115 33.39 25.42 10.93
N THR A 116 34.42 24.90 10.28
CA THR A 116 35.68 25.62 10.06
C THR A 116 36.24 25.38 8.68
N LEU A 117 36.99 26.35 8.15
CA LEU A 117 37.77 26.17 6.93
C LEU A 117 39.14 25.54 7.21
N ASP A 118 39.60 25.61 8.45
CA ASP A 118 40.89 25.09 8.89
C ASP A 118 40.82 24.72 10.37
N LYS A 119 40.97 23.42 10.66
CA LYS A 119 40.97 22.87 12.02
C LYS A 119 42.22 23.24 12.83
N MET A 120 43.29 23.68 12.18
CA MET A 120 44.55 24.08 12.80
C MET A 120 44.61 25.58 13.12
N SER A 121 43.59 26.34 12.71
CA SER A 121 43.50 27.78 12.99
C SER A 121 43.33 28.08 14.48
N PHE A 122 43.71 29.31 14.86
CA PHE A 122 43.65 29.74 16.25
C PHE A 122 42.20 29.94 16.72
N GLY A 123 41.83 29.21 17.77
CA GLY A 123 40.56 29.36 18.47
C GLY A 123 40.15 28.05 19.14
N PRO A 124 39.34 28.12 20.20
CA PRO A 124 39.03 26.95 21.02
C PRO A 124 38.24 25.87 20.27
N ASP A 125 37.43 26.26 19.29
CA ASP A 125 36.45 25.36 18.66
C ASP A 125 36.90 24.80 17.31
N HIS A 126 38.02 25.28 16.74
CA HIS A 126 38.47 24.89 15.39
C HIS A 126 38.74 23.40 15.29
N CYS A 127 39.42 22.81 16.28
CA CYS A 127 39.80 21.41 16.27
C CYS A 127 38.60 20.44 16.42
N SER A 128 37.49 20.91 17.01
CA SER A 128 36.25 20.15 17.19
C SER A 128 35.17 20.46 16.15
N SER A 129 35.40 21.44 15.27
CA SER A 129 34.49 21.81 14.19
C SER A 129 34.57 20.84 13.02
N ALA A 130 33.49 20.72 12.26
CA ALA A 130 33.49 20.04 10.97
C ALA A 130 34.23 20.91 9.92
N ASP A 131 35.08 20.30 9.12
CA ASP A 131 35.66 20.96 7.94
C ASP A 131 34.73 20.82 6.71
N PRO A 132 35.06 21.42 5.53
CA PRO A 132 34.21 21.31 4.34
C PRO A 132 33.90 19.88 3.90
N VAL A 133 34.86 18.95 4.03
CA VAL A 133 34.71 17.56 3.59
C VAL A 133 33.82 16.80 4.57
N GLU A 134 34.07 16.97 5.86
CA GLU A 134 33.26 16.34 6.91
C GLU A 134 31.83 16.87 6.93
N PHE A 135 31.64 18.18 6.72
CA PHE A 135 30.31 18.78 6.69
C PHE A 135 29.52 18.33 5.45
N GLU A 136 30.16 18.24 4.29
CA GLU A 136 29.53 17.66 3.09
C GLU A 136 29.13 16.20 3.34
N GLY A 137 30.01 15.39 3.93
CA GLY A 137 29.71 14.00 4.31
C GLY A 137 28.53 13.89 5.26
N LEU A 138 28.50 14.73 6.31
CA LEU A 138 27.39 14.80 7.26
C LEU A 138 26.06 15.09 6.56
N VAL A 139 26.02 16.08 5.65
CA VAL A 139 24.80 16.43 4.91
C VAL A 139 24.36 15.28 4.01
N GLN A 140 25.29 14.65 3.28
CA GLN A 140 24.98 13.50 2.42
C GLN A 140 24.41 12.33 3.23
N ASN A 141 24.98 12.05 4.39
CA ASN A 141 24.55 10.97 5.26
C ASN A 141 23.19 11.24 5.92
N ILE A 142 22.90 12.50 6.30
CA ILE A 142 21.56 12.91 6.75
C ILE A 142 20.51 12.65 5.65
N ARG A 143 20.78 13.05 4.40
CA ARG A 143 19.84 12.86 3.27
C ARG A 143 19.61 11.37 2.96
N GLN A 144 20.65 10.56 3.07
CA GLN A 144 20.51 9.10 2.95
C GLN A 144 19.68 8.51 4.11
N ALA A 145 19.89 8.98 5.34
CA ALA A 145 19.12 8.54 6.49
C ALA A 145 17.63 8.89 6.34
N GLU A 146 17.30 10.11 5.90
CA GLU A 146 15.91 10.52 5.61
C GLU A 146 15.27 9.62 4.55
N THR A 147 16.02 9.27 3.49
CA THR A 147 15.55 8.33 2.47
C THR A 147 15.29 6.94 3.06
N ALA A 148 16.16 6.48 3.97
CA ALA A 148 16.03 5.17 4.62
C ALA A 148 14.89 5.10 5.65
N LEU A 149 14.51 6.22 6.28
CA LEU A 149 13.37 6.27 7.21
C LEU A 149 12.05 5.91 6.52
N GLY A 150 11.89 6.29 5.25
CA GLY A 150 10.77 5.88 4.42
C GLY A 150 9.40 6.31 4.97
N SER A 151 8.44 5.38 4.98
CA SER A 151 7.06 5.62 5.43
C SER A 151 6.75 4.85 6.72
N SER A 152 5.83 5.40 7.53
CA SER A 152 5.28 4.71 8.70
C SER A 152 4.37 3.51 8.34
N GLU A 153 3.98 3.37 7.07
CA GLU A 153 3.16 2.26 6.60
C GLU A 153 3.98 0.97 6.38
N LYS A 154 3.66 -0.10 7.11
CA LYS A 154 4.26 -1.42 6.85
C LYS A 154 3.61 -2.11 5.66
N LYS A 155 4.24 -1.99 4.50
CA LYS A 155 3.93 -2.77 3.29
C LYS A 155 5.19 -3.33 2.64
N PRO A 156 5.08 -4.36 1.78
CA PRO A 156 6.20 -4.75 0.92
C PRO A 156 6.47 -3.65 -0.12
N CYS A 157 7.72 -3.49 -0.55
CA CYS A 157 8.04 -2.68 -1.73
C CYS A 157 7.69 -3.43 -3.03
N ASP A 158 7.68 -2.73 -4.16
CA ASP A 158 7.23 -3.30 -5.44
C ASP A 158 8.02 -4.55 -5.85
N ILE A 159 9.34 -4.53 -5.63
CA ILE A 159 10.19 -5.70 -5.91
C ILE A 159 9.89 -6.86 -4.97
N GLU A 160 9.53 -6.60 -3.71
CA GLU A 160 9.04 -7.65 -2.80
C GLU A 160 7.69 -8.22 -3.25
N ILE A 161 6.77 -7.40 -3.77
CA ILE A 161 5.47 -7.86 -4.30
C ILE A 161 5.69 -8.82 -5.48
N GLN A 162 6.56 -8.46 -6.43
CA GLN A 162 6.89 -9.31 -7.57
C GLN A 162 7.55 -10.63 -7.12
N ASN A 163 8.53 -10.54 -6.21
CA ASN A 163 9.23 -11.71 -5.68
C ASN A 163 8.34 -12.59 -4.79
N ALA A 164 7.29 -12.03 -4.18
CA ALA A 164 6.40 -12.75 -3.28
C ALA A 164 5.74 -13.96 -3.96
N ILE A 165 5.47 -13.90 -5.26
CA ILE A 165 4.86 -15.02 -6.01
C ILE A 165 5.76 -16.27 -5.92
N GLY A 166 7.06 -16.12 -6.16
CA GLY A 166 8.02 -17.23 -6.07
C GLY A 166 8.41 -17.59 -4.64
N MET A 167 8.45 -16.61 -3.74
CA MET A 167 8.97 -16.79 -2.38
C MET A 167 7.92 -17.24 -1.35
N LYS A 168 6.66 -16.84 -1.51
CA LYS A 168 5.58 -17.28 -0.63
C LYS A 168 5.24 -18.75 -0.91
N ARG A 169 4.62 -19.39 0.08
CA ARG A 169 4.18 -20.78 -0.01
C ARG A 169 2.69 -20.82 -0.25
N SER A 170 2.23 -21.89 -0.87
CA SER A 170 0.82 -22.29 -0.97
C SER A 170 0.57 -23.53 -0.14
N ILE A 171 -0.69 -23.79 0.16
CA ILE A 171 -1.14 -25.09 0.69
C ILE A 171 -0.96 -26.15 -0.40
N VAL A 172 -0.39 -27.29 -0.03
CA VAL A 172 -0.05 -28.41 -0.90
C VAL A 172 -0.47 -29.73 -0.23
N ALA A 173 -0.92 -30.69 -1.02
CA ALA A 173 -1.21 -32.04 -0.52
C ALA A 173 0.08 -32.74 -0.07
N ARG A 174 0.11 -33.24 1.16
CA ARG A 174 1.26 -34.01 1.71
C ARG A 174 1.36 -35.39 1.06
N HIS A 175 0.23 -36.03 0.85
CA HIS A 175 0.09 -37.33 0.20
C HIS A 175 -1.06 -37.27 -0.83
N LYS A 176 -1.33 -38.37 -1.55
CA LYS A 176 -2.46 -38.43 -2.47
C LYS A 176 -3.76 -38.35 -1.65
N ILE A 177 -4.69 -37.49 -2.05
CA ILE A 177 -6.03 -37.33 -1.43
C ILE A 177 -7.06 -37.72 -2.50
N LEU A 178 -7.99 -38.61 -2.16
CA LEU A 178 -9.00 -39.12 -3.08
C LEU A 178 -10.26 -38.25 -3.06
N LYS A 179 -10.97 -38.23 -4.18
CA LYS A 179 -12.30 -37.61 -4.25
C LYS A 179 -13.21 -38.16 -3.15
N GLY A 180 -13.93 -37.27 -2.46
CA GLY A 180 -14.85 -37.59 -1.38
C GLY A 180 -14.20 -37.68 0.01
N GLU A 181 -12.87 -37.62 0.11
CA GLU A 181 -12.21 -37.55 1.42
C GLU A 181 -12.42 -36.18 2.08
N THR A 182 -12.51 -36.19 3.41
CA THR A 182 -12.57 -34.97 4.22
C THR A 182 -11.15 -34.55 4.61
N ILE A 183 -10.79 -33.29 4.33
CA ILE A 183 -9.47 -32.76 4.64
C ILE A 183 -9.23 -32.72 6.14
N CYS A 184 -8.10 -33.29 6.56
CA CYS A 184 -7.53 -33.10 7.89
C CYS A 184 -6.14 -32.44 7.81
N LYS A 185 -5.64 -31.96 8.94
CA LYS A 185 -4.36 -31.24 9.03
C LYS A 185 -3.18 -32.05 8.48
N ASP A 186 -3.15 -33.36 8.70
CA ASP A 186 -2.03 -34.23 8.29
C ASP A 186 -1.96 -34.45 6.78
N MET A 187 -3.06 -34.20 6.07
CA MET A 187 -3.10 -34.23 4.60
C MET A 187 -2.42 -33.03 3.95
N LEU A 188 -2.09 -31.99 4.73
CA LEU A 188 -1.60 -30.71 4.20
C LEU A 188 -0.13 -30.46 4.56
N THR A 189 0.52 -29.70 3.69
CA THR A 189 1.84 -29.11 3.90
C THR A 189 1.93 -27.79 3.12
N PHE A 190 3.05 -27.07 3.24
CA PHE A 190 3.24 -25.79 2.56
C PHE A 190 4.51 -25.82 1.72
N LYS A 191 4.38 -25.56 0.41
CA LYS A 191 5.53 -25.44 -0.51
C LYS A 191 5.40 -24.19 -1.37
N ARG A 192 6.53 -23.75 -1.93
CA ARG A 192 6.57 -22.72 -2.96
C ARG A 192 6.11 -23.31 -4.31
N PRO A 193 5.64 -22.48 -5.26
CA PRO A 193 5.42 -21.03 -5.15
C PRO A 193 4.08 -20.68 -4.47
N GLY A 194 3.82 -19.39 -4.27
CA GLY A 194 2.61 -18.82 -3.65
C GLY A 194 1.44 -18.63 -4.63
N THR A 195 1.27 -19.56 -5.57
CA THR A 195 0.28 -19.48 -6.67
C THR A 195 -1.06 -20.15 -6.36
N GLY A 196 -1.19 -20.86 -5.24
CA GLY A 196 -2.43 -21.50 -4.80
C GLY A 196 -3.00 -20.86 -3.53
N MET A 197 -3.79 -21.64 -2.79
CA MET A 197 -4.37 -21.18 -1.53
C MET A 197 -3.28 -20.74 -0.54
N LYS A 198 -3.51 -19.60 0.10
CA LYS A 198 -2.59 -19.05 1.11
C LYS A 198 -2.55 -19.96 2.34
N PRO A 199 -1.37 -20.16 2.97
CA PRO A 199 -1.25 -20.93 4.21
C PRO A 199 -2.18 -20.48 5.34
N SER A 200 -2.58 -19.20 5.36
CA SER A 200 -3.54 -18.66 6.33
C SER A 200 -4.93 -19.29 6.25
N LEU A 201 -5.30 -19.87 5.09
CA LEU A 201 -6.59 -20.52 4.86
C LEU A 201 -6.61 -22.00 5.29
N VAL A 202 -5.55 -22.50 5.95
CA VAL A 202 -5.43 -23.92 6.28
C VAL A 202 -6.54 -24.41 7.19
N PHE A 203 -7.00 -23.59 8.13
CA PHE A 203 -8.06 -23.96 9.06
C PHE A 203 -9.43 -23.98 8.39
N ASP A 204 -9.68 -23.08 7.45
CA ASP A 204 -10.91 -23.03 6.65
C ASP A 204 -11.05 -24.24 5.72
N LEU A 205 -9.93 -24.92 5.45
CA LEU A 205 -9.88 -26.11 4.61
C LEU A 205 -10.18 -27.40 5.38
N ILE A 206 -9.87 -27.43 6.68
CA ILE A 206 -10.08 -28.61 7.50
C ILE A 206 -11.58 -28.88 7.63
N GLY A 207 -11.99 -30.13 7.40
CA GLY A 207 -13.39 -30.53 7.40
C GLY A 207 -14.09 -30.39 6.05
N LYS A 208 -13.46 -29.77 5.04
CA LYS A 208 -14.03 -29.75 3.68
C LYS A 208 -13.82 -31.07 2.95
N THR A 209 -14.81 -31.47 2.16
CA THR A 209 -14.73 -32.64 1.28
C THR A 209 -14.04 -32.28 -0.03
N VAL A 210 -13.19 -33.17 -0.54
CA VAL A 210 -12.48 -32.98 -1.81
C VAL A 210 -13.35 -33.42 -3.00
N LEU A 211 -13.45 -32.57 -4.04
CA LEU A 211 -14.27 -32.83 -5.22
C LEU A 211 -13.56 -33.67 -6.31
N TYR A 212 -12.22 -33.78 -6.25
CA TYR A 212 -11.37 -34.46 -7.24
C TYR A 212 -10.20 -35.21 -6.57
N ASP A 213 -9.61 -36.19 -7.27
CA ASP A 213 -8.35 -36.78 -6.84
C ASP A 213 -7.21 -35.75 -6.90
N ILE A 214 -6.51 -35.54 -5.78
CA ILE A 214 -5.36 -34.64 -5.66
C ILE A 214 -4.09 -35.47 -5.46
N GLY A 215 -3.14 -35.33 -6.38
CA GLY A 215 -1.83 -35.99 -6.26
C GLY A 215 -0.96 -35.42 -5.13
N ALA A 216 -0.10 -36.25 -4.55
CA ALA A 216 0.87 -35.81 -3.56
C ALA A 216 1.75 -34.67 -4.11
N GLY A 217 1.98 -33.63 -3.32
CA GLY A 217 2.77 -32.46 -3.71
C GLY A 217 2.05 -31.47 -4.63
N LYS A 218 0.78 -31.70 -4.98
CA LYS A 218 -0.01 -30.74 -5.78
C LYS A 218 -0.50 -29.56 -4.95
N THR A 219 -0.45 -28.38 -5.55
CA THR A 219 -0.96 -27.13 -4.99
C THR A 219 -2.49 -27.15 -4.94
N LEU A 220 -3.04 -26.73 -3.80
CA LEU A 220 -4.47 -26.69 -3.56
C LEU A 220 -5.06 -25.35 -4.00
N ASN A 221 -6.25 -25.41 -4.59
CA ASN A 221 -7.05 -24.27 -5.01
C ASN A 221 -8.46 -24.40 -4.42
N SER A 222 -9.16 -23.29 -4.21
CA SER A 222 -10.47 -23.30 -3.53
C SER A 222 -11.52 -24.16 -4.23
N TRP A 223 -11.52 -24.17 -5.57
CA TRP A 223 -12.42 -24.98 -6.41
C TRP A 223 -12.26 -26.50 -6.24
N MET A 224 -11.24 -26.97 -5.51
CA MET A 224 -11.04 -28.40 -5.26
C MET A 224 -11.91 -28.95 -4.11
N PHE A 225 -12.65 -28.09 -3.39
CA PHE A 225 -13.33 -28.43 -2.15
C PHE A 225 -14.80 -27.99 -2.14
N GLU A 226 -15.64 -28.71 -1.41
CA GLU A 226 -17.02 -28.32 -1.15
C GLU A 226 -17.10 -26.97 -0.39
N GLY A 227 -18.12 -26.17 -0.73
CA GLY A 227 -18.48 -24.96 0.02
C GLY A 227 -17.94 -23.62 -0.54
N ASP A 228 -17.45 -23.57 -1.78
CA ASP A 228 -17.78 -22.44 -2.67
C ASP A 228 -18.92 -22.94 -3.57
N PRO A 229 -19.86 -22.09 -4.04
CA PRO A 229 -20.95 -22.59 -4.88
C PRO A 229 -20.35 -23.40 -6.04
N ASP A 230 -20.88 -24.59 -6.30
CA ASP A 230 -20.54 -25.42 -7.46
C ASP A 230 -20.86 -24.60 -8.70
N VAL A 231 -19.87 -23.83 -9.17
CA VAL A 231 -20.01 -22.94 -10.32
C VAL A 231 -19.52 -23.69 -11.54
N GLU A 232 -20.46 -24.23 -12.30
CA GLU A 232 -20.19 -24.77 -13.61
C GLU A 232 -20.08 -23.62 -14.61
N ILE A 233 -18.90 -23.47 -15.23
CA ILE A 233 -18.70 -22.57 -16.37
C ILE A 233 -18.89 -23.38 -17.66
N PHE A 234 -19.77 -22.94 -18.53
CA PHE A 234 -20.06 -23.59 -19.80
C PHE A 234 -20.23 -22.57 -20.93
N GLU A 235 -19.92 -22.97 -22.16
CA GLU A 235 -20.12 -22.12 -23.34
C GLU A 235 -21.61 -22.08 -23.68
N LEU A 236 -22.13 -20.88 -23.90
CA LEU A 236 -23.55 -20.68 -24.16
C LEU A 236 -23.90 -21.10 -25.57
N THR A 237 -25.06 -21.72 -25.71
CA THR A 237 -25.64 -22.08 -27.00
C THR A 237 -27.01 -21.42 -27.15
N GLN A 238 -27.62 -21.53 -28.34
CA GLN A 238 -28.98 -21.07 -28.58
C GLN A 238 -30.02 -21.69 -27.61
N LYS A 239 -29.74 -22.88 -27.05
CA LYS A 239 -30.62 -23.56 -26.08
C LYS A 239 -30.68 -22.84 -24.73
N ASP A 240 -29.65 -22.10 -24.37
CA ASP A 240 -29.53 -21.41 -23.08
C ASP A 240 -30.14 -20.00 -23.11
N CYS A 241 -30.55 -19.51 -24.29
CA CYS A 241 -31.00 -18.13 -24.49
C CYS A 241 -32.30 -17.77 -23.74
N ALA A 242 -33.17 -18.76 -23.47
CA ALA A 242 -34.38 -18.53 -22.67
C ALA A 242 -34.02 -18.24 -21.20
N GLU A 243 -33.16 -19.05 -20.59
CA GLU A 243 -32.67 -18.87 -19.22
C GLU A 243 -31.85 -17.58 -19.08
N LEU A 244 -31.06 -17.26 -20.11
CA LEU A 244 -30.28 -16.03 -20.18
C LEU A 244 -31.17 -14.77 -20.26
N SER A 245 -32.22 -14.81 -21.10
CA SER A 245 -33.22 -13.74 -21.22
C SER A 245 -33.93 -13.49 -19.89
N GLU A 246 -34.35 -14.56 -19.21
CA GLU A 246 -34.97 -14.49 -17.89
C GLU A 246 -34.02 -13.86 -16.86
N MET A 247 -32.75 -14.27 -16.82
CA MET A 247 -31.76 -13.71 -15.90
C MET A 247 -31.55 -12.20 -16.09
N PHE A 248 -31.50 -11.71 -17.33
CA PHE A 248 -31.33 -10.27 -17.60
C PHE A 248 -32.58 -9.44 -17.30
N THR A 249 -33.77 -10.05 -17.34
CA THR A 249 -35.05 -9.34 -17.13
C THR A 249 -35.54 -9.39 -15.68
N GLN A 250 -35.05 -10.32 -14.86
CA GLN A 250 -35.43 -10.45 -13.45
C GLN A 250 -34.69 -9.51 -12.49
N GLY A 251 -33.56 -8.91 -12.88
CA GLY A 251 -32.80 -8.01 -12.03
C GLY A 251 -33.52 -6.68 -11.79
N SER A 252 -33.30 -6.06 -10.62
CA SER A 252 -33.80 -4.70 -10.38
C SER A 252 -33.19 -3.71 -11.40
N ALA A 253 -33.96 -2.70 -11.80
CA ALA A 253 -33.48 -1.65 -12.71
C ALA A 253 -32.23 -0.94 -12.16
N GLU A 254 -32.09 -0.90 -10.82
CA GLU A 254 -30.93 -0.35 -10.13
C GLU A 254 -29.67 -1.24 -10.25
N TYR A 255 -29.85 -2.57 -10.33
CA TYR A 255 -28.75 -3.53 -10.46
C TYR A 255 -28.31 -3.71 -11.94
N GLY A 256 -29.24 -3.62 -12.89
CA GLY A 256 -28.97 -3.72 -14.33
C GLY A 256 -28.26 -2.51 -14.95
N LYS A 257 -28.28 -1.34 -14.28
CA LYS A 257 -27.72 -0.09 -14.83
C LYS A 257 -26.22 -0.12 -15.12
N PHE A 258 -25.49 -1.05 -14.50
CA PHE A 258 -24.03 -1.12 -14.60
C PHE A 258 -23.50 -1.97 -15.76
N PHE A 259 -24.36 -2.74 -16.42
CA PHE A 259 -23.95 -3.62 -17.51
C PHE A 259 -25.10 -3.92 -18.47
N THR A 260 -25.00 -3.37 -19.69
CA THR A 260 -25.93 -3.62 -20.79
C THR A 260 -25.17 -4.31 -21.94
N PRO A 261 -25.10 -5.65 -21.96
CA PRO A 261 -24.29 -6.38 -22.93
C PRO A 261 -24.85 -6.36 -24.35
N PHE A 262 -26.17 -6.16 -24.48
CA PHE A 262 -26.93 -6.28 -25.72
C PHE A 262 -28.01 -5.20 -25.80
N ASP A 263 -28.43 -4.85 -27.02
CA ASP A 263 -29.47 -3.84 -27.26
C ASP A 263 -30.87 -4.35 -26.91
N SER A 264 -31.05 -5.67 -26.87
CA SER A 264 -32.27 -6.35 -26.45
C SER A 264 -31.94 -7.65 -25.70
N TYR A 265 -32.77 -8.00 -24.72
CA TYR A 265 -32.69 -9.27 -24.00
C TYR A 265 -33.74 -10.27 -24.47
N ASP A 266 -34.44 -9.98 -25.56
CA ASP A 266 -35.37 -10.93 -26.18
C ASP A 266 -34.64 -12.23 -26.60
N GLN A 267 -35.28 -13.37 -26.35
CA GLN A 267 -34.69 -14.68 -26.61
C GLN A 267 -34.23 -14.84 -28.07
N CYS A 268 -35.02 -14.37 -29.05
CA CYS A 268 -34.66 -14.50 -30.46
C CYS A 268 -33.43 -13.65 -30.80
N HIS A 269 -33.32 -12.47 -30.19
CA HIS A 269 -32.17 -11.60 -30.36
C HIS A 269 -30.90 -12.24 -29.79
N LEU A 270 -30.96 -12.76 -28.55
CA LEU A 270 -29.83 -13.44 -27.90
C LEU A 270 -29.39 -14.69 -28.69
N ALA A 271 -30.35 -15.46 -29.22
CA ALA A 271 -30.06 -16.65 -30.03
C ALA A 271 -29.39 -16.30 -31.37
N GLY A 272 -29.70 -15.13 -31.95
CA GLY A 272 -29.00 -14.59 -33.11
C GLY A 272 -27.54 -14.31 -32.79
N ILE A 273 -27.27 -13.53 -31.74
CA ILE A 273 -25.91 -13.17 -31.33
C ILE A 273 -25.06 -14.40 -31.01
N ILE A 274 -25.57 -15.28 -30.14
CA ILE A 274 -24.83 -16.48 -29.71
C ILE A 274 -24.67 -17.49 -30.86
N GLY A 275 -25.68 -17.60 -31.73
CA GLY A 275 -25.64 -18.54 -32.86
C GLY A 275 -24.74 -18.10 -34.01
N GLU A 276 -24.58 -16.80 -34.22
CA GLU A 276 -23.76 -16.25 -35.32
C GLU A 276 -22.30 -15.97 -34.92
N ALA A 277 -21.98 -16.08 -33.63
CA ALA A 277 -20.63 -15.89 -33.10
C ALA A 277 -19.62 -16.86 -33.75
N LYS A 278 -18.55 -16.32 -34.33
CA LYS A 278 -17.47 -17.15 -34.90
C LYS A 278 -16.29 -17.20 -33.95
N ARG A 279 -15.83 -16.03 -33.51
CA ARG A 279 -14.66 -15.84 -32.64
C ARG A 279 -15.02 -15.21 -31.31
N ASP A 280 -16.11 -14.47 -31.24
CA ASP A 280 -16.63 -14.03 -29.95
C ASP A 280 -17.00 -15.22 -29.08
N ARG A 281 -16.93 -15.03 -27.76
CA ARG A 281 -17.17 -16.10 -26.79
C ARG A 281 -18.10 -15.63 -25.70
N TYR A 282 -19.06 -16.50 -25.38
CA TYR A 282 -20.12 -16.25 -24.43
C TYR A 282 -20.21 -17.46 -23.49
N TRP A 283 -20.15 -17.22 -22.19
CA TRP A 283 -20.19 -18.25 -21.17
C TRP A 283 -21.27 -17.98 -20.13
N GLY A 284 -21.86 -19.07 -19.65
CA GLY A 284 -22.73 -19.10 -18.49
C GLY A 284 -21.98 -19.62 -17.27
N MET A 285 -22.41 -19.16 -16.09
CA MET A 285 -22.03 -19.68 -14.78
C MET A 285 -23.27 -20.25 -14.13
N ARG A 286 -23.30 -21.56 -13.84
CA ARG A 286 -24.41 -22.24 -13.16
C ARG A 286 -24.04 -22.55 -11.73
N CYS A 287 -24.91 -22.19 -10.78
CA CYS A 287 -24.83 -22.65 -9.39
C CYS A 287 -25.92 -23.70 -9.17
N GLY A 288 -25.55 -24.98 -9.17
CA GLY A 288 -26.52 -26.07 -9.21
C GLY A 288 -27.34 -26.06 -10.51
N LYS A 289 -28.67 -25.99 -10.43
CA LYS A 289 -29.57 -25.98 -11.60
C LYS A 289 -29.91 -24.58 -12.14
N ARG A 290 -29.37 -23.52 -11.53
CA ARG A 290 -29.73 -22.12 -11.86
C ARG A 290 -28.58 -21.41 -12.52
N LEU A 291 -28.84 -20.69 -13.61
CA LEU A 291 -27.91 -19.71 -14.16
C LEU A 291 -27.66 -18.57 -13.15
N ALA A 292 -26.43 -18.47 -12.68
CA ALA A 292 -25.96 -17.53 -11.68
C ALA A 292 -25.22 -16.34 -12.30
N GLY A 293 -24.71 -16.48 -13.52
CA GLY A 293 -24.12 -15.37 -14.23
C GLY A 293 -23.77 -15.67 -15.69
N PHE A 294 -23.33 -14.62 -16.35
CA PHE A 294 -22.95 -14.56 -17.75
C PHE A 294 -21.65 -13.78 -17.86
N PHE A 295 -20.75 -14.18 -18.75
CA PHE A 295 -19.62 -13.34 -19.13
C PHE A 295 -19.19 -13.60 -20.57
N MET A 296 -18.50 -12.64 -21.15
CA MET A 296 -18.16 -12.64 -22.58
C MET A 296 -16.78 -12.05 -22.86
N LEU A 297 -16.23 -12.47 -23.99
CA LEU A 297 -15.15 -11.78 -24.71
C LEU A 297 -15.68 -11.43 -26.10
N ARG A 298 -15.85 -10.13 -26.36
CA ARG A 298 -16.45 -9.60 -27.58
C ARG A 298 -15.46 -8.70 -28.34
N GLY A 299 -15.60 -8.60 -29.65
CA GLY A 299 -14.76 -7.75 -30.50
C GLY A 299 -14.00 -8.56 -31.55
N PHE A 300 -13.90 -9.87 -31.40
CA PHE A 300 -13.15 -10.69 -32.35
C PHE A 300 -13.86 -10.78 -33.70
N ASP A 301 -15.19 -10.85 -33.69
CA ASP A 301 -15.99 -10.94 -34.90
C ASP A 301 -16.05 -9.60 -35.65
N GLU A 302 -15.86 -8.48 -34.94
CA GLU A 302 -15.65 -7.15 -35.52
C GLU A 302 -14.18 -6.89 -35.93
N GLY A 303 -13.27 -7.86 -35.74
CA GLY A 303 -11.89 -7.80 -36.20
C GLY A 303 -10.86 -7.23 -35.20
N TYR A 304 -11.25 -6.99 -33.95
CA TYR A 304 -10.34 -6.52 -32.91
C TYR A 304 -9.41 -7.63 -32.40
N GLU A 305 -8.11 -7.31 -32.25
CA GLU A 305 -7.13 -8.20 -31.61
C GLU A 305 -7.26 -8.24 -30.08
N ARG A 306 -7.71 -7.11 -29.50
CA ARG A 306 -7.93 -6.93 -28.07
C ARG A 306 -9.43 -6.99 -27.78
N PRO A 307 -9.96 -8.11 -27.26
CA PRO A 307 -11.38 -8.22 -26.95
C PRO A 307 -11.76 -7.41 -25.72
N SER A 308 -13.04 -7.05 -25.64
CA SER A 308 -13.67 -6.49 -24.46
C SER A 308 -14.25 -7.60 -23.59
N PHE A 309 -13.86 -7.61 -22.31
CA PHE A 309 -14.47 -8.43 -21.27
C PHE A 309 -15.70 -7.75 -20.68
N GLY A 310 -16.76 -8.53 -20.50
CA GLY A 310 -17.96 -8.11 -19.79
C GLY A 310 -18.51 -9.26 -18.96
N ALA A 311 -19.06 -8.96 -17.79
CA ALA A 311 -19.66 -9.96 -16.92
C ALA A 311 -20.91 -9.41 -16.21
N TYR A 312 -21.90 -10.28 -16.06
CA TYR A 312 -23.11 -10.07 -15.30
C TYR A 312 -23.27 -11.22 -14.32
N VAL A 313 -23.46 -10.92 -13.04
CA VAL A 313 -23.80 -11.91 -12.01
C VAL A 313 -25.19 -11.56 -11.54
N SER A 314 -26.12 -12.52 -11.57
CA SER A 314 -27.50 -12.23 -11.17
C SER A 314 -27.56 -11.77 -9.72
N GLU A 315 -28.52 -10.91 -9.41
CA GLU A 315 -28.64 -10.24 -8.11
C GLU A 315 -28.71 -11.25 -6.95
N THR A 316 -29.41 -12.37 -7.16
CA THR A 316 -29.50 -13.46 -6.16
C THR A 316 -28.18 -14.15 -5.84
N PHE A 317 -27.15 -14.00 -6.68
CA PHE A 317 -25.81 -14.57 -6.50
C PHE A 317 -24.72 -13.49 -6.37
N ALA A 318 -25.10 -12.22 -6.22
CA ALA A 318 -24.17 -11.11 -6.02
C ALA A 318 -23.27 -11.34 -4.80
N ASN A 319 -22.07 -10.75 -4.81
CA ASN A 319 -21.08 -10.81 -3.71
C ASN A 319 -20.53 -12.20 -3.34
N ASN A 320 -20.83 -13.26 -4.11
CA ASN A 320 -20.27 -14.60 -3.89
C ASN A 320 -18.98 -14.90 -4.67
N GLY A 321 -18.25 -13.86 -5.12
CA GLY A 321 -16.98 -14.02 -5.84
C GLY A 321 -17.08 -14.48 -7.30
N LEU A 322 -18.29 -14.69 -7.84
CA LEU A 322 -18.50 -15.15 -9.23
C LEU A 322 -17.89 -14.22 -10.28
N GLY A 323 -17.96 -12.90 -10.09
CA GLY A 323 -17.35 -11.94 -11.01
C GLY A 323 -15.82 -12.10 -11.11
N LYS A 324 -15.16 -12.43 -9.98
CA LYS A 324 -13.72 -12.70 -9.94
C LYS A 324 -13.39 -14.02 -10.65
N GLN A 325 -14.23 -15.05 -10.48
CA GLN A 325 -14.06 -16.33 -11.17
C GLN A 325 -14.23 -16.16 -12.69
N ALA A 326 -15.26 -15.42 -13.15
CA ALA A 326 -15.48 -15.09 -14.56
C ALA A 326 -14.26 -14.39 -15.18
N LEU A 327 -13.72 -13.37 -14.51
CA LEU A 327 -12.54 -12.65 -14.97
C LEU A 327 -11.31 -13.57 -15.07
N GLN A 328 -11.05 -14.37 -14.03
CA GLN A 328 -9.92 -15.31 -14.04
C GLN A 328 -10.05 -16.35 -15.16
N TYR A 329 -11.25 -16.85 -15.40
CA TYR A 329 -11.51 -17.77 -16.50
C TYR A 329 -11.23 -17.12 -17.85
N ALA A 330 -11.77 -15.92 -18.10
CA ALA A 330 -11.57 -15.19 -19.35
C ALA A 330 -10.08 -14.88 -19.61
N LEU A 331 -9.34 -14.41 -18.60
CA LEU A 331 -7.91 -14.15 -18.72
C LEU A 331 -7.10 -15.41 -19.02
N ASN A 332 -7.45 -16.55 -18.39
CA ASN A 332 -6.80 -17.83 -18.68
C ASN A 332 -7.13 -18.32 -20.10
N TRP A 333 -8.38 -18.16 -20.54
CA TRP A 333 -8.78 -18.47 -21.91
C TRP A 333 -7.99 -17.63 -22.92
N CYS A 334 -7.83 -16.33 -22.69
CA CYS A 334 -7.01 -15.45 -23.52
C CYS A 334 -5.55 -15.92 -23.59
N ARG A 335 -4.93 -16.27 -22.45
CA ARG A 335 -3.55 -16.77 -22.40
C ARG A 335 -3.37 -18.05 -23.23
N LEU A 336 -4.29 -19.01 -23.09
CA LEU A 336 -4.25 -20.26 -23.85
C LEU A 336 -4.41 -20.05 -25.36
N ASN A 337 -5.13 -19.00 -25.75
CA ASN A 337 -5.37 -18.63 -27.14
C ASN A 337 -4.42 -17.52 -27.65
N LYS A 338 -3.30 -17.27 -26.95
CA LYS A 338 -2.26 -16.29 -27.34
C LYS A 338 -2.76 -14.86 -27.55
N ILE A 339 -3.79 -14.45 -26.81
CA ILE A 339 -4.28 -13.08 -26.79
C ILE A 339 -3.48 -12.29 -25.75
N SER A 340 -2.80 -11.24 -26.19
CA SER A 340 -1.82 -10.49 -25.40
C SER A 340 -2.44 -9.54 -24.38
N SER A 341 -3.67 -9.07 -24.62
CA SER A 341 -4.35 -8.12 -23.74
C SER A 341 -5.87 -8.21 -23.86
N VAL A 342 -6.56 -7.74 -22.82
CA VAL A 342 -8.02 -7.65 -22.74
C VAL A 342 -8.35 -6.22 -22.32
N MET A 343 -9.45 -5.67 -22.82
CA MET A 343 -10.01 -4.40 -22.33
C MET A 343 -11.33 -4.65 -21.62
N LEU A 344 -11.79 -3.70 -20.81
CA LEU A 344 -13.11 -3.73 -20.21
C LEU A 344 -13.63 -2.31 -20.02
N LYS A 345 -14.95 -2.15 -19.97
CA LYS A 345 -15.62 -0.92 -19.56
C LYS A 345 -16.35 -1.20 -18.27
N VAL A 346 -16.17 -0.31 -17.29
CA VAL A 346 -16.83 -0.41 -15.98
C VAL A 346 -17.47 0.94 -15.64
N HIS A 347 -18.70 0.91 -15.16
CA HIS A 347 -19.39 2.12 -14.73
C HIS A 347 -18.65 2.73 -13.51
N PRO A 348 -18.41 4.05 -13.45
CA PRO A 348 -17.62 4.69 -12.37
C PRO A 348 -18.13 4.43 -10.94
N ASP A 349 -19.43 4.21 -10.81
CA ASP A 349 -20.10 3.93 -9.52
C ASP A 349 -20.05 2.44 -9.11
N ASN A 350 -19.62 1.53 -9.99
CA ASN A 350 -19.49 0.12 -9.65
C ASN A 350 -18.14 -0.15 -8.95
N LYS A 351 -18.00 0.36 -7.72
CA LYS A 351 -16.77 0.27 -6.92
C LYS A 351 -16.28 -1.17 -6.70
N LEU A 352 -17.21 -2.11 -6.60
CA LEU A 352 -16.89 -3.53 -6.41
C LEU A 352 -16.19 -4.11 -7.64
N ALA A 353 -16.72 -3.85 -8.84
CA ALA A 353 -16.10 -4.31 -10.07
C ALA A 353 -14.75 -3.63 -10.32
N ILE A 354 -14.65 -2.32 -10.06
CA ILE A 354 -13.39 -1.56 -10.16
C ILE A 354 -12.30 -2.21 -9.30
N GLY A 355 -12.59 -2.47 -8.01
CA GLY A 355 -11.61 -3.10 -7.12
C GLY A 355 -11.17 -4.50 -7.56
N ILE A 356 -12.07 -5.30 -8.17
CA ILE A 356 -11.71 -6.61 -8.74
C ILE A 356 -10.76 -6.44 -9.93
N TYR A 357 -11.01 -5.48 -10.81
CA TYR A 357 -10.20 -5.25 -12.01
C TYR A 357 -8.83 -4.67 -11.69
N GLU A 358 -8.75 -3.69 -10.78
CA GLU A 358 -7.47 -3.14 -10.31
C GLU A 358 -6.60 -4.22 -9.64
N GLN A 359 -7.20 -5.07 -8.80
CA GLN A 359 -6.48 -6.21 -8.20
C GLN A 359 -6.01 -7.25 -9.23
N ALA A 360 -6.67 -7.31 -10.39
CA ALA A 360 -6.27 -8.17 -11.51
C ALA A 360 -5.23 -7.52 -12.42
N GLY A 361 -4.80 -6.28 -12.14
CA GLY A 361 -3.77 -5.55 -12.88
C GLY A 361 -4.30 -4.73 -14.06
N PHE A 362 -5.59 -4.40 -14.10
CA PHE A 362 -6.12 -3.46 -15.08
C PHE A 362 -5.84 -2.02 -14.64
N GLU A 363 -5.34 -1.21 -15.57
CA GLU A 363 -5.12 0.22 -15.36
C GLU A 363 -6.21 1.04 -16.05
N PRO A 364 -6.73 2.10 -15.41
CA PRO A 364 -7.67 3.00 -16.05
C PRO A 364 -7.00 3.76 -17.19
N VAL A 365 -7.67 3.83 -18.33
CA VAL A 365 -7.24 4.63 -19.48
C VAL A 365 -8.24 5.77 -19.63
N GLU A 366 -7.75 7.01 -19.67
CA GLU A 366 -8.60 8.15 -20.01
C GLU A 366 -9.09 7.98 -21.45
N VAL A 367 -10.40 7.80 -21.61
CA VAL A 367 -11.03 7.82 -22.92
C VAL A 367 -11.29 9.28 -23.25
N SER A 368 -10.44 9.89 -24.07
CA SER A 368 -10.75 11.19 -24.68
C SER A 368 -12.08 11.06 -25.41
N SER A 369 -13.07 11.85 -25.04
CA SER A 369 -14.40 11.83 -25.64
C SER A 369 -14.32 12.18 -27.13
N GLY A 370 -14.25 11.15 -27.98
CA GLY A 370 -14.24 11.31 -29.44
C GLY A 370 -13.50 10.20 -30.19
N THR A 371 -14.02 8.97 -30.18
CA THR A 371 -14.22 8.11 -31.36
C THR A 371 -14.97 6.85 -30.96
#